data_AF-A0A8T6IR48-F1
#
_entry.id   AF-A0A8T6IR48-F1
#
_cell.length_a   1.000
_cell.length_b   1.000
_cell.length_c   1.000
_cell.angle_alpha   90.00
_cell.angle_beta   90.00
_cell.angle_gamma   90.00
#
_symmetry.space_group_name_H-M   'P 1'
#
loop_
_entity.id
_entity.type
_entity.pdbx_description
1 polymer ?
#
loop_
_entity_poly.entity_id
_entity_poly.type
_entity_poly.pdbx_seq_one_letter_code
_entity_poly.pdbx_strand_id
1 'polypeptide(L)'
;MIPRKEPEEVTALYDGVKNALDTDYGDGRKVGSCKCGVYLFYDYDAEPIYVGRTIESLRGRIGRHLTNQRTDAVAMSVLDPFEVAEIEIWPFWDLATVGKREANAALDRAEYAVYQKALRESRFSVVLNEKDIKPAENIVLPKSVRVSILPARLRESREHPDIRLARRARTIANLARVISERKVTPGIRHSLWAQARRLERLAKTRLEEFEQRDDK
;
A
#
# COMPACT_ATOMS: atom_id res chain seq x y z
N MET A 1 -5.25 30.71 19.14
CA MET A 1 -5.66 29.57 18.29
C MET A 1 -4.88 28.36 18.77
N ILE A 2 -5.51 27.42 19.47
CA ILE A 2 -4.84 26.17 19.84
C ILE A 2 -4.70 25.38 18.54
N PRO A 3 -3.48 25.00 18.10
CA PRO A 3 -3.33 24.18 16.91
C PRO A 3 -4.12 22.88 17.14
N ARG A 4 -5.06 22.57 16.23
CA ARG A 4 -5.81 21.31 16.28
C ARG A 4 -4.79 20.18 16.20
N LYS A 5 -4.54 19.50 17.32
CA LYS A 5 -3.70 18.30 17.34
C LYS A 5 -4.40 17.26 16.48
N GLU A 6 -3.67 16.69 15.52
CA GLU A 6 -4.19 15.58 14.73
C GLU A 6 -4.60 14.42 15.66
N PRO A 7 -5.62 13.62 15.29
CA PRO A 7 -5.97 12.43 16.05
C PRO A 7 -4.76 11.52 16.25
N GLU A 8 -4.66 10.89 17.41
CA GLU A 8 -3.51 10.04 17.79
C GLU A 8 -3.20 8.98 16.73
N GLU A 9 -4.22 8.38 16.14
CA GLU A 9 -4.06 7.38 15.10
C GLU A 9 -3.38 7.91 13.83
N VAL A 10 -3.71 9.16 13.44
CA VAL A 10 -3.10 9.84 12.29
C VAL A 10 -1.63 10.12 12.59
N THR A 11 -1.32 10.65 13.77
CA THR A 11 0.06 10.89 14.21
C THR A 11 0.87 9.60 14.19
N ALA A 12 0.33 8.52 14.76
CA ALA A 12 0.99 7.20 14.79
C ALA A 12 1.24 6.65 13.38
N LEU A 13 0.32 6.85 12.43
CA LEU A 13 0.53 6.47 11.03
C LEU A 13 1.68 7.27 10.41
N TYR A 14 1.70 8.59 10.62
CA TYR A 14 2.69 9.47 9.99
C TYR A 14 4.09 9.23 10.55
N ASP A 15 4.21 9.08 11.87
CA ASP A 15 5.47 8.71 12.53
C ASP A 15 5.93 7.32 12.09
N GLY A 16 4.99 6.37 11.97
CA GLY A 16 5.25 5.04 11.47
C GLY A 16 5.85 5.02 10.06
N VAL A 17 5.23 5.75 9.12
CA VAL A 17 5.72 5.89 7.75
C VAL A 17 7.09 6.56 7.73
N LYS A 18 7.30 7.60 8.54
CA LYS A 18 8.60 8.28 8.67
C LYS A 18 9.69 7.29 9.13
N ASN A 19 9.41 6.56 10.20
CA ASN A 19 10.35 5.59 10.77
C ASN A 19 10.66 4.46 9.78
N ALA A 20 9.65 3.95 9.07
CA ALA A 20 9.83 2.94 8.03
C ALA A 20 10.79 3.42 6.93
N LEU A 21 10.66 4.68 6.50
CA LEU A 21 11.52 5.32 5.50
C LEU A 21 12.93 5.67 6.03
N ASP A 22 13.10 5.78 7.34
CA ASP A 22 14.38 5.99 8.04
C ASP A 22 15.11 4.67 8.38
N THR A 23 14.56 3.53 7.96
CA THR A 23 15.21 2.22 8.09
C THR A 23 16.51 2.17 7.30
N ASP A 24 17.54 1.56 7.90
CA ASP A 24 18.85 1.39 7.27
C ASP A 24 18.81 0.36 6.14
N TYR A 25 19.44 0.67 5.01
CA TYR A 25 19.56 -0.25 3.88
C TYR A 25 20.62 -1.36 4.11
N GLY A 26 21.47 -1.18 5.12
CA GLY A 26 22.58 -2.05 5.50
C GLY A 26 23.96 -1.41 5.32
N ASP A 27 24.02 -0.13 4.93
CA ASP A 27 25.25 0.61 4.62
C ASP A 27 25.22 2.06 5.15
N GLY A 28 24.31 2.35 6.10
CA GLY A 28 24.13 3.69 6.66
C GLY A 28 23.15 4.56 5.85
N ARG A 29 22.82 4.20 4.61
CA ARG A 29 21.83 4.93 3.82
C ARG A 29 20.43 4.57 4.31
N LYS A 30 19.58 5.60 4.46
CA LYS A 30 18.16 5.40 4.78
C LYS A 30 17.40 5.00 3.52
N VAL A 31 16.60 3.94 3.58
CA VAL A 31 15.90 3.41 2.40
C VAL A 31 15.06 4.47 1.68
N GLY A 32 14.35 5.33 2.43
CA GLY A 32 13.52 6.38 1.88
C GLY A 32 14.28 7.55 1.24
N SER A 33 15.60 7.65 1.46
CA SER A 33 16.44 8.69 0.84
C SER A 33 16.79 8.42 -0.63
N CYS A 34 16.55 7.20 -1.12
CA CYS A 34 16.78 6.89 -2.53
C CYS A 34 15.80 7.66 -3.43
N LYS A 35 16.33 8.22 -4.52
CA LYS A 35 15.56 8.99 -5.51
C LYS A 35 14.63 8.09 -6.33
N CYS A 36 15.17 6.97 -6.78
CA CYS A 36 14.52 6.04 -7.69
C CYS A 36 14.19 4.74 -6.97
N GLY A 37 13.00 4.19 -7.20
CA GLY A 37 12.68 2.87 -6.69
C GLY A 37 11.24 2.43 -6.91
N VAL A 38 11.00 1.20 -6.49
CA VAL A 38 9.69 0.54 -6.51
C VAL A 38 9.33 0.16 -5.08
N TYR A 39 8.04 0.16 -4.75
CA TYR A 39 7.53 -0.24 -3.45
C TYR A 39 6.23 -1.03 -3.60
N LEU A 40 5.97 -1.87 -2.60
CA LEU A 40 4.77 -2.68 -2.46
C LEU A 40 4.20 -2.51 -1.07
N PHE A 41 2.91 -2.19 -1.00
CA PHE A 41 2.17 -2.13 0.25
C PHE A 41 1.51 -3.48 0.54
N TYR A 42 1.48 -3.84 1.81
CA TYR A 42 0.80 -5.02 2.32
C TYR A 42 -0.20 -4.64 3.41
N ASP A 43 -1.34 -5.33 3.47
CA ASP A 43 -2.29 -5.18 4.58
C ASP A 43 -1.95 -6.10 5.77
N TYR A 44 -2.76 -6.04 6.83
CA TYR A 44 -2.55 -6.81 8.05
C TYR A 44 -2.71 -8.33 7.88
N ASP A 45 -3.25 -8.80 6.74
CA ASP A 45 -3.30 -10.22 6.39
C ASP A 45 -2.08 -10.65 5.56
N ALA A 46 -1.07 -9.78 5.47
CA ALA A 46 0.09 -9.88 4.60
C ALA A 46 -0.27 -9.94 3.10
N GLU A 47 -1.46 -9.48 2.71
CA GLU A 47 -1.84 -9.42 1.29
C GLU A 47 -1.19 -8.22 0.61
N PRO A 48 -0.52 -8.41 -0.54
CA PRO A 48 -0.07 -7.30 -1.34
C PRO A 48 -1.28 -6.54 -1.90
N ILE A 49 -1.26 -5.21 -1.80
CA ILE A 49 -2.41 -4.35 -2.12
C ILE A 49 -2.11 -3.29 -3.16
N TYR A 50 -0.89 -2.78 -3.24
CA TYR A 50 -0.57 -1.69 -4.15
C TYR A 50 0.91 -1.67 -4.51
N VAL A 51 1.21 -1.61 -5.80
CA VAL A 51 2.57 -1.45 -6.32
C VAL A 51 2.75 0.00 -6.76
N GLY A 52 3.89 0.60 -6.49
CA GLY A 52 4.19 1.90 -7.08
C GLY A 52 5.67 2.10 -7.32
N ARG A 53 5.97 3.10 -8.13
CA ARG A 53 7.35 3.51 -8.43
C ARG A 53 7.52 5.01 -8.41
N THR A 54 8.78 5.43 -8.41
CA THR A 54 9.16 6.84 -8.44
C THR A 54 10.55 7.01 -9.05
N ILE A 55 10.73 8.11 -9.78
CA ILE A 55 12.04 8.62 -10.25
C ILE A 55 12.48 9.88 -9.50
N GLU A 56 11.65 10.36 -8.57
CA GLU A 56 11.83 11.65 -7.90
C GLU A 56 12.31 11.47 -6.45
N SER A 57 11.60 10.65 -5.69
CA SER A 57 11.89 10.36 -4.28
C SER A 57 10.99 9.24 -3.78
N LEU A 58 11.57 8.21 -3.14
CA LEU A 58 10.82 7.20 -2.40
C LEU A 58 10.05 7.81 -1.24
N ARG A 59 10.71 8.60 -0.39
CA ARG A 59 10.06 9.30 0.73
C ARG A 59 8.92 10.18 0.26
N GLY A 60 9.14 10.97 -0.79
CA GLY A 60 8.11 11.87 -1.33
C GLY A 60 6.91 11.11 -1.90
N ARG A 61 7.12 10.00 -2.62
CA ARG A 61 6.02 9.24 -3.24
C ARG A 61 5.26 8.40 -2.22
N ILE A 62 5.95 7.64 -1.38
CA ILE A 62 5.33 6.82 -0.32
C ILE A 62 4.61 7.71 0.70
N GLY A 63 5.24 8.83 1.11
CA GLY A 63 4.62 9.81 1.99
C GLY A 63 3.32 10.35 1.41
N ARG A 64 3.29 10.79 0.15
CA ARG A 64 2.05 11.25 -0.50
C ARG A 64 0.94 10.21 -0.43
N HIS A 65 1.23 8.94 -0.71
CA HIS A 65 0.22 7.88 -0.66
C HIS A 65 -0.30 7.56 0.74
N LEU A 66 0.48 7.75 1.80
CA LEU A 66 0.08 7.30 3.14
C LEU A 66 -0.28 8.44 4.08
N THR A 67 0.19 9.66 3.82
CA THR A 67 0.02 10.82 4.70
C THR A 67 -0.69 11.99 4.05
N ASN A 68 -0.91 11.98 2.73
CA ASN A 68 -1.60 13.06 2.05
C ASN A 68 -2.90 12.60 1.39
N GLN A 69 -4.03 12.80 2.08
CA GLN A 69 -5.36 12.41 1.60
C GLN A 69 -5.88 13.25 0.40
N ARG A 70 -5.12 14.24 -0.07
CA ARG A 70 -5.60 15.19 -1.09
C ARG A 70 -5.28 14.81 -2.54
N THR A 71 -4.29 13.96 -2.80
CA THR A 71 -3.90 13.53 -4.15
C THR A 71 -3.34 12.10 -4.15
N ASP A 72 -3.70 11.27 -5.13
CA ASP A 72 -3.34 9.84 -5.34
C ASP A 72 -4.44 8.79 -4.95
N ALA A 73 -4.11 7.49 -4.91
CA ALA A 73 -5.05 6.37 -4.72
C ALA A 73 -5.98 6.52 -3.50
N VAL A 74 -5.49 7.16 -2.44
CA VAL A 74 -6.28 7.51 -1.25
C VAL A 74 -7.39 8.52 -1.57
N ALA A 75 -7.11 9.50 -2.43
CA ALA A 75 -8.08 10.54 -2.79
C ALA A 75 -9.28 9.97 -3.57
N MET A 76 -9.07 8.87 -4.30
CA MET A 76 -10.14 8.13 -4.98
C MET A 76 -10.77 7.04 -4.10
N SER A 77 -10.40 6.96 -2.80
CA SER A 77 -10.81 5.90 -1.87
C SER A 77 -10.48 4.48 -2.36
N VAL A 78 -9.45 4.36 -3.18
CA VAL A 78 -8.99 3.05 -3.70
C VAL A 78 -8.23 2.28 -2.62
N LEU A 79 -7.44 2.99 -1.82
CA LEU A 79 -6.63 2.46 -0.73
C LEU A 79 -6.92 3.25 0.55
N ASP A 80 -7.18 2.55 1.65
CA ASP A 80 -7.17 3.14 2.99
C ASP A 80 -5.74 3.06 3.56
N PRO A 81 -5.05 4.19 3.83
CA PRO A 81 -3.72 4.18 4.43
C PRO A 81 -3.64 3.43 5.75
N PHE A 82 -4.74 3.39 6.50
CA PHE A 82 -4.77 2.71 7.79
C PHE A 82 -4.81 1.19 7.66
N GLU A 83 -5.22 0.66 6.49
CA GLU A 83 -5.14 -0.77 6.18
C GLU A 83 -3.73 -1.19 5.72
N VAL A 84 -2.80 -0.26 5.52
CA VAL A 84 -1.40 -0.60 5.18
C VAL A 84 -0.65 -0.96 6.46
N ALA A 85 -0.22 -2.21 6.54
CA ALA A 85 0.52 -2.74 7.69
C ALA A 85 2.02 -2.68 7.47
N GLU A 86 2.47 -2.99 6.25
CA GLU A 86 3.90 -3.07 5.91
C GLU A 86 4.17 -2.48 4.52
N ILE A 87 5.41 -2.06 4.33
CA ILE A 87 5.94 -1.55 3.06
C ILE A 87 7.20 -2.35 2.74
N GLU A 88 7.26 -2.94 1.55
CA GLU A 88 8.48 -3.47 0.97
C GLU A 88 9.01 -2.50 -0.08
N ILE A 89 10.30 -2.17 0.00
CA ILE A 89 10.93 -1.11 -0.78
C ILE A 89 12.16 -1.65 -1.48
N TRP A 90 12.23 -1.44 -2.80
CA TRP A 90 13.39 -1.74 -3.65
C TRP A 90 14.02 -0.41 -4.09
N PRO A 91 15.06 0.09 -3.40
CA PRO A 91 15.77 1.29 -3.81
C PRO A 91 16.72 0.98 -4.98
N PHE A 92 16.76 1.89 -5.96
CA PHE A 92 17.65 1.80 -7.12
C PHE A 92 18.62 2.97 -7.11
N TRP A 93 19.69 2.83 -6.32
CA TRP A 93 20.69 3.88 -6.11
C TRP A 93 21.39 4.31 -7.40
N ASP A 94 21.73 3.35 -8.26
CA ASP A 94 22.46 3.60 -9.50
C ASP A 94 21.61 4.33 -10.57
N LEU A 95 20.28 4.31 -10.43
CA LEU A 95 19.39 5.02 -11.34
C LEU A 95 19.30 6.53 -11.05
N ALA A 96 19.94 7.02 -9.97
CA ALA A 96 19.94 8.44 -9.66
C ALA A 96 20.84 9.25 -10.61
N THR A 97 21.84 8.62 -11.21
CA THR A 97 22.86 9.26 -12.06
C THR A 97 22.64 9.05 -13.56
N VAL A 98 21.75 8.13 -13.95
CA VAL A 98 21.43 7.88 -15.36
C VAL A 98 20.40 8.86 -15.92
N GLY A 99 20.30 8.92 -17.24
CA GLY A 99 19.31 9.77 -17.91
C GLY A 99 17.87 9.36 -17.56
N LYS A 100 16.96 10.34 -17.49
CA LYS A 100 15.54 10.13 -17.12
C LYS A 100 14.87 9.01 -17.92
N ARG A 101 15.16 8.90 -19.22
CA ARG A 101 14.58 7.87 -20.10
C ARG A 101 15.01 6.46 -19.69
N GLU A 102 16.29 6.27 -19.40
CA GLU A 102 16.86 5.00 -18.98
C GLU A 102 16.36 4.60 -17.59
N ALA A 103 16.33 5.54 -16.64
CA ALA A 103 15.76 5.31 -15.32
C ALA A 103 14.29 4.87 -15.39
N ASN A 104 13.49 5.47 -16.27
CA ASN A 104 12.10 5.05 -16.46
C ASN A 104 12.00 3.64 -17.03
N ALA A 105 12.77 3.30 -18.07
CA ALA A 105 12.75 1.96 -18.66
C ALA A 105 13.18 0.87 -17.66
N ALA A 106 14.18 1.16 -16.81
CA ALA A 106 14.59 0.26 -15.74
C ALA A 106 13.49 0.09 -14.68
N LEU A 107 12.86 1.19 -14.25
CA LEU A 107 11.78 1.14 -13.27
C LEU A 107 10.48 0.54 -13.82
N ASP A 108 10.18 0.64 -15.12
CA ASP A 108 9.04 -0.03 -15.75
C ASP A 108 9.18 -1.56 -15.62
N ARG A 109 10.38 -2.08 -15.90
CA ARG A 109 10.71 -3.51 -15.70
C ARG A 109 10.64 -3.93 -14.23
N ALA A 110 11.18 -3.09 -13.34
CA ALA A 110 11.13 -3.34 -11.90
C ALA A 110 9.69 -3.33 -11.35
N GLU A 111 8.88 -2.36 -11.76
CA GLU A 111 7.47 -2.24 -11.38
C GLU A 111 6.68 -3.46 -11.87
N TYR A 112 6.93 -3.92 -13.09
CA TYR A 112 6.32 -5.14 -13.60
C TYR A 112 6.77 -6.39 -12.83
N ALA A 113 8.06 -6.53 -12.50
CA ALA A 113 8.56 -7.65 -11.71
C ALA A 113 7.93 -7.71 -10.30
N VAL A 114 7.81 -6.57 -9.63
CA VAL A 114 7.13 -6.45 -8.32
C VAL A 114 5.63 -6.71 -8.46
N TYR A 115 5.00 -6.25 -9.53
CA TYR A 115 3.61 -6.55 -9.83
C TYR A 115 3.36 -8.05 -10.01
N GLN A 116 4.19 -8.75 -10.78
CA GLN A 116 4.11 -10.20 -10.92
C GLN A 116 4.31 -10.92 -9.59
N LYS A 117 5.23 -10.44 -8.73
CA LYS A 117 5.37 -10.94 -7.35
C LYS A 117 4.08 -10.75 -6.56
N ALA A 118 3.50 -9.55 -6.59
CA ALA A 118 2.26 -9.24 -5.88
C ALA A 118 1.09 -10.12 -6.32
N LEU A 119 0.93 -10.38 -7.62
CA LEU A 119 -0.13 -11.27 -8.12
C LEU A 119 0.04 -12.72 -7.68
N ARG A 120 1.28 -13.23 -7.60
CA ARG A 120 1.57 -14.59 -7.13
C ARG A 120 1.33 -14.75 -5.63
N GLU A 121 1.62 -13.71 -4.85
CA GLU A 121 1.50 -13.73 -3.39
C GLU A 121 0.11 -13.35 -2.89
N SER A 122 -0.70 -12.67 -3.73
CA SER A 122 -2.07 -12.35 -3.36
C SER A 122 -2.97 -13.57 -3.47
N ARG A 123 -3.73 -13.87 -2.41
CA ARG A 123 -4.80 -14.86 -2.43
C ARG A 123 -5.91 -14.54 -3.44
N PHE A 124 -6.05 -13.26 -3.79
CA PHE A 124 -7.05 -12.79 -4.74
C PHE A 124 -6.49 -12.63 -6.15
N SER A 125 -5.17 -12.79 -6.32
CA SER A 125 -4.45 -12.49 -7.55
C SER A 125 -4.79 -11.11 -8.12
N VAL A 126 -4.92 -10.11 -7.24
CA VAL A 126 -5.26 -8.72 -7.60
C VAL A 126 -4.64 -7.69 -6.65
N VAL A 127 -4.21 -6.57 -7.24
CA VAL A 127 -3.82 -5.33 -6.54
C VAL A 127 -4.76 -4.18 -6.89
N LEU A 128 -4.72 -3.13 -6.09
CA LEU A 128 -5.60 -1.95 -6.14
C LEU A 128 -5.05 -0.83 -7.04
N ASN A 129 -4.14 -1.14 -7.96
CA ASN A 129 -3.61 -0.16 -8.88
C ASN A 129 -4.72 0.31 -9.85
N GLU A 130 -4.93 1.63 -9.96
CA GLU A 130 -5.87 2.19 -10.93
C GLU A 130 -5.39 1.97 -12.38
N LYS A 131 -4.08 2.11 -12.59
CA LYS A 131 -3.47 1.97 -13.91
C LYS A 131 -2.90 0.57 -14.05
N ASP A 132 -3.16 -0.03 -15.21
CA ASP A 132 -2.53 -1.28 -15.58
C ASP A 132 -1.01 -1.10 -15.66
N ILE A 133 -0.29 -2.00 -15.00
CA ILE A 133 1.15 -2.09 -15.10
C ILE A 133 1.46 -2.88 -16.36
N LYS A 134 2.04 -2.20 -17.35
CA LYS A 134 2.31 -2.78 -18.67
C LYS A 134 3.28 -3.96 -18.56
N PRO A 135 3.06 -5.04 -19.33
CA PRO A 135 4.04 -6.11 -19.43
C PRO A 135 5.40 -5.59 -19.87
N ALA A 136 6.43 -6.06 -19.19
CA ALA A 136 7.83 -5.76 -19.47
C ALA A 136 8.69 -7.01 -19.24
N GLU A 137 9.94 -6.97 -19.65
CA GLU A 137 10.88 -8.03 -19.33
C GLU A 137 11.05 -8.14 -17.80
N ASN A 138 10.95 -9.36 -17.28
CA ASN A 138 11.15 -9.62 -15.87
C ASN A 138 12.64 -9.52 -15.52
N ILE A 139 12.97 -8.81 -14.45
CA ILE A 139 14.35 -8.57 -14.03
C ILE A 139 14.60 -9.12 -12.63
N VAL A 140 15.88 -9.34 -12.31
CA VAL A 140 16.29 -9.55 -10.93
C VAL A 140 16.22 -8.21 -10.20
N LEU A 141 15.41 -8.16 -9.16
CA LEU A 141 15.26 -6.98 -8.33
C LEU A 141 16.47 -6.83 -7.37
N PRO A 142 16.86 -5.60 -7.02
CA PRO A 142 17.87 -5.39 -5.99
C PRO A 142 17.37 -5.88 -4.62
N LYS A 143 18.23 -5.86 -3.61
CA LYS A 143 17.83 -6.17 -2.23
C LYS A 143 16.68 -5.24 -1.80
N SER A 144 15.59 -5.84 -1.30
CA SER A 144 14.49 -5.10 -0.69
C SER A 144 14.69 -4.85 0.81
N VAL A 145 13.93 -3.89 1.32
CA VAL A 145 13.73 -3.68 2.75
C VAL A 145 12.22 -3.72 3.01
N ARG A 146 11.76 -4.70 3.79
CA ARG A 146 10.36 -4.81 4.24
C ARG A 146 10.26 -4.34 5.69
N VAL A 147 9.35 -3.40 5.93
CA VAL A 147 9.22 -2.74 7.24
C VAL A 147 7.75 -2.60 7.62
N SER A 148 7.43 -2.90 8.89
CA SER A 148 6.12 -2.60 9.47
C SER A 148 5.99 -1.10 9.72
N ILE A 149 4.86 -0.52 9.32
CA ILE A 149 4.57 0.90 9.55
C ILE A 149 4.41 1.17 11.05
N LEU A 150 3.80 0.24 11.78
CA LEU A 150 3.56 0.40 13.21
C LEU A 150 4.35 -0.60 14.04
N PRO A 151 4.80 -0.22 15.25
CA PRO A 151 5.30 -1.17 16.22
C PRO A 151 4.18 -2.07 16.73
N ALA A 152 4.51 -3.29 17.17
CA ALA A 152 3.55 -4.33 17.59
C ALA A 152 2.44 -3.80 18.54
N ARG A 153 2.81 -3.02 19.56
CA ARG A 153 1.86 -2.44 20.52
C ARG A 153 0.78 -1.55 19.92
N LEU A 154 1.07 -0.87 18.79
CA LEU A 154 0.12 0.00 18.09
C LEU A 154 -0.61 -0.75 16.97
N ARG A 155 -0.18 -1.96 16.64
CA ARG A 155 -0.82 -2.82 15.64
C ARG A 155 -2.06 -3.51 16.19
N GLU A 156 -2.04 -3.98 17.43
CA GLU A 156 -3.17 -4.73 18.02
C GLU A 156 -4.52 -3.98 17.90
N SER A 157 -4.52 -2.68 18.15
CA SER A 157 -5.73 -1.85 18.05
C SER A 157 -6.21 -1.63 16.61
N ARG A 158 -5.38 -1.90 15.60
CA ARG A 158 -5.73 -1.77 14.17
C ARG A 158 -5.99 -3.13 13.51
N GLU A 159 -5.37 -4.19 14.00
CA GLU A 159 -5.50 -5.55 13.46
C GLU A 159 -6.84 -6.19 13.77
N HIS A 160 -7.56 -5.68 14.79
CA HIS A 160 -8.83 -6.26 15.21
C HIS A 160 -9.79 -6.41 14.02
N PRO A 161 -10.26 -7.64 13.71
CA PRO A 161 -11.06 -7.91 12.51
C PRO A 161 -12.29 -7.01 12.37
N ASP A 162 -13.01 -6.74 13.46
CA ASP A 162 -14.22 -5.91 13.44
C ASP A 162 -13.92 -4.43 13.12
N ILE A 163 -12.77 -3.92 13.56
CA ILE A 163 -12.32 -2.55 13.21
C ILE A 163 -12.00 -2.48 11.72
N ARG A 164 -11.29 -3.48 11.21
CA ARG A 164 -10.94 -3.60 9.78
C ARG A 164 -12.17 -3.80 8.90
N LEU A 165 -13.17 -4.57 9.34
CA LEU A 165 -14.46 -4.73 8.68
C LEU A 165 -15.15 -3.37 8.49
N ALA A 166 -15.27 -2.60 9.57
CA ALA A 166 -15.88 -1.27 9.52
C ALA A 166 -15.12 -0.32 8.57
N ARG A 167 -13.78 -0.32 8.61
CA ARG A 167 -12.94 0.48 7.71
C ARG A 167 -13.12 0.09 6.25
N ARG A 168 -13.02 -1.20 5.93
CA ARG A 168 -13.16 -1.72 4.57
C ARG A 168 -14.55 -1.46 3.99
N ALA A 169 -15.59 -1.63 4.80
CA ALA A 169 -16.96 -1.28 4.40
C ALA A 169 -17.09 0.20 4.05
N ARG A 170 -16.53 1.09 4.87
CA ARG A 170 -16.50 2.54 4.60
C ARG A 170 -15.72 2.87 3.32
N THR A 171 -14.57 2.23 3.10
CA THR A 171 -13.76 2.43 1.88
C THR A 171 -14.52 2.01 0.63
N ILE A 172 -15.20 0.86 0.65
CA ILE A 172 -16.06 0.39 -0.44
C ILE A 172 -17.22 1.36 -0.69
N ALA A 173 -17.90 1.82 0.36
CA ALA A 173 -19.01 2.77 0.24
C ALA A 173 -18.54 4.09 -0.41
N ASN A 174 -17.39 4.61 0.02
CA ASN A 174 -16.81 5.82 -0.55
C ASN A 174 -16.39 5.64 -2.02
N LEU A 175 -15.77 4.51 -2.34
CA LEU A 175 -15.35 4.16 -3.70
C LEU A 175 -16.56 4.01 -4.63
N ALA A 176 -17.62 3.33 -4.18
CA ALA A 176 -18.87 3.18 -4.93
C ALA A 176 -19.53 4.54 -5.18
N ARG A 177 -19.54 5.43 -4.19
CA ARG A 177 -20.03 6.81 -4.32
C ARG A 177 -19.24 7.61 -5.37
N VAL A 178 -17.89 7.52 -5.36
CA VAL A 178 -17.04 8.16 -6.38
C VAL A 178 -17.39 7.65 -7.79
N ILE A 179 -17.61 6.34 -7.94
CA ILE A 179 -17.99 5.73 -9.22
C ILE A 179 -19.38 6.18 -9.69
N SER A 180 -20.33 6.39 -8.78
CA SER A 180 -21.68 6.86 -9.13
C SER A 180 -21.73 8.33 -9.53
N GLU A 181 -20.87 9.16 -8.93
CA GLU A 181 -20.90 10.61 -9.13
C GLU A 181 -20.04 11.09 -10.31
N ARG A 182 -19.12 10.26 -10.81
CA ARG A 182 -18.08 10.68 -11.77
C ARG A 182 -17.81 9.60 -12.81
N LYS A 183 -17.36 10.04 -14.00
CA LYS A 183 -16.79 9.12 -14.99
C LYS A 183 -15.42 8.65 -14.48
N VAL A 184 -15.26 7.35 -14.30
CA VAL A 184 -14.04 6.72 -13.79
C VAL A 184 -13.40 5.80 -14.82
N THR A 185 -12.13 5.47 -14.62
CA THR A 185 -11.41 4.46 -15.41
C THR A 185 -11.85 3.04 -15.03
N PRO A 186 -11.63 2.03 -15.90
CA PRO A 186 -11.88 0.63 -15.56
C PRO A 186 -11.15 0.15 -14.30
N GLY A 187 -9.92 0.62 -14.05
CA GLY A 187 -9.13 0.21 -12.88
C GLY A 187 -9.73 0.62 -11.54
N ILE A 188 -10.46 1.75 -11.47
CA ILE A 188 -11.23 2.13 -10.28
C ILE A 188 -12.36 1.13 -10.01
N ARG A 189 -13.06 0.66 -11.05
CA ARG A 189 -14.11 -0.36 -10.93
C ARG A 189 -13.54 -1.72 -10.52
N HIS A 190 -12.38 -2.08 -11.07
CA HIS A 190 -11.64 -3.27 -10.66
C HIS A 190 -11.22 -3.20 -9.18
N SER A 191 -10.78 -2.02 -8.72
CA SER A 191 -10.46 -1.79 -7.30
C SER A 191 -11.69 -1.98 -6.40
N LEU A 192 -12.88 -1.55 -6.83
CA LEU A 192 -14.12 -1.79 -6.08
C LEU A 192 -14.40 -3.29 -5.93
N TRP A 193 -14.30 -4.05 -7.01
CA TRP A 193 -14.47 -5.50 -6.98
C TRP A 193 -13.43 -6.18 -6.06
N ALA A 194 -12.16 -5.82 -6.17
CA ALA A 194 -11.10 -6.37 -5.33
C ALA A 194 -11.31 -6.06 -3.84
N GLN A 195 -11.73 -4.84 -3.50
CA GLN A 195 -12.06 -4.47 -2.13
C GLN A 195 -13.27 -5.26 -1.61
N ALA A 196 -14.32 -5.44 -2.42
CA ALA A 196 -15.48 -6.23 -2.04
C ALA A 196 -15.12 -7.70 -1.73
N ARG A 197 -14.28 -8.33 -2.58
CA ARG A 197 -13.75 -9.68 -2.34
C ARG A 197 -12.99 -9.80 -1.03
N ARG A 198 -12.20 -8.77 -0.68
CA ARG A 198 -11.43 -8.71 0.57
C ARG A 198 -12.34 -8.53 1.79
N LEU A 199 -13.36 -7.67 1.71
CA LEU A 199 -14.35 -7.49 2.78
C LEU A 199 -15.13 -8.79 3.03
N GLU A 200 -15.63 -9.43 1.96
CA GLU A 200 -16.36 -10.70 2.06
C GLU A 200 -15.52 -11.76 2.78
N ARG A 201 -14.25 -11.90 2.41
CA ARG A 201 -13.33 -12.87 3.04
C ARG A 201 -13.14 -12.58 4.52
N LEU A 202 -12.90 -11.32 4.89
CA LEU A 202 -12.74 -10.93 6.29
C LEU A 202 -14.02 -11.21 7.09
N ALA A 203 -15.19 -10.87 6.53
CA ALA A 203 -16.48 -11.08 7.17
C ALA A 203 -16.79 -12.57 7.36
N LYS A 204 -16.51 -13.39 6.34
CA LYS A 204 -16.68 -14.83 6.40
C LYS A 204 -15.78 -15.46 7.46
N THR A 205 -14.48 -15.12 7.45
CA THR A 205 -13.52 -15.62 8.44
C THR A 205 -13.96 -15.25 9.86
N ARG A 206 -14.47 -14.03 10.03
CA ARG A 206 -14.95 -13.55 11.33
C ARG A 206 -16.18 -14.32 11.81
N LEU A 207 -17.13 -14.62 10.93
CA LEU A 207 -18.30 -15.42 11.25
C LEU A 207 -17.90 -16.84 11.68
N GLU A 208 -17.02 -17.49 10.93
CA GLU A 208 -16.50 -18.83 11.23
C GLU A 208 -15.80 -18.89 12.60
N GLU A 209 -15.05 -17.86 12.98
CA GLU A 209 -14.43 -17.77 14.32
C GLU A 209 -15.43 -17.68 15.46
N PHE A 210 -16.60 -17.06 15.24
CA PHE A 210 -17.67 -16.99 16.23
C PHE A 210 -18.38 -18.33 16.35
N GLU A 211 -18.76 -18.96 15.24
CA GLU A 211 -19.43 -20.27 15.22
C GLU A 211 -18.59 -21.35 15.93
N GLN A 212 -17.27 -21.36 15.71
CA GLN A 212 -16.35 -22.31 16.38
C GLN A 212 -16.18 -22.08 17.89
N ARG A 213 -16.55 -20.92 18.42
CA ARG A 213 -16.51 -20.64 19.86
C ARG A 213 -17.79 -21.10 20.56
N ASP A 214 -18.91 -21.07 19.86
CA ASP A 214 -20.21 -21.49 20.39
C ASP A 214 -20.36 -23.03 20.42
N ASP A 215 -19.56 -23.74 19.61
CA ASP A 215 -19.47 -25.21 19.59
C ASP A 215 -18.52 -25.81 20.66
N LYS A 216 -17.91 -25.00 21.53
CA LYS A 216 -17.01 -25.44 22.63
C LYS A 216 -17.55 -25.08 24.01
#